data_AF-A0A962TIR9-F1
#
_entry.id   AF-A0A962TIR9-F1
#
_cell.length_a   1.000
_cell.length_b   1.000
_cell.length_c   1.000
_cell.angle_alpha   90.00
_cell.angle_beta   90.00
_cell.angle_gamma   90.00
#
_symmetry.space_group_name_H-M   'P 1'
#
loop_
_entity.id
_entity.type
_entity.pdbx_description
1 polymer ?
#
loop_
_entity_poly.entity_id
_entity_poly.type
_entity_poly.pdbx_seq_one_letter_code
_entity_poly.pdbx_strand_id
1 'polypeptide(L)'
;MNTHGFPERLKAACRDAGLPVTQPALARAFGLSTTTIWHYLHGEKLPSMDTAIAIAGKLGVCVEWLLTGNGPQRSRDTLDISQLPDAAKSSLKTLLESFSEPKNTEKAA
;
A
#
# COMPACT_ATOMS: atom_id res chain seq x y z
N MET A 1 4.87 -0.33 -18.85
CA MET A 1 4.73 -0.18 -17.38
C MET A 1 3.41 0.51 -17.11
N ASN A 2 2.48 -0.13 -16.42
CA ASN A 2 1.14 0.43 -16.16
C ASN A 2 1.23 1.54 -15.11
N THR A 3 1.41 2.78 -15.56
CA THR A 3 1.37 4.01 -14.75
C THR A 3 -0.01 4.29 -14.14
N HIS A 4 -1.05 3.61 -14.61
CA HIS A 4 -2.47 3.84 -14.29
C HIS A 4 -2.91 3.56 -12.84
N GLY A 5 -2.03 3.09 -11.96
CA GLY A 5 -2.39 2.86 -10.55
C GLY A 5 -1.64 3.72 -9.53
N PHE A 6 -0.55 4.39 -9.95
CA PHE A 6 0.23 5.23 -9.04
C PHE A 6 -0.56 6.44 -8.54
N PRO A 7 -1.27 7.22 -9.40
CA PRO A 7 -2.04 8.37 -8.95
C PRO A 7 -3.08 8.01 -7.89
N GLU A 8 -3.75 6.88 -8.05
CA GLU A 8 -4.83 6.37 -7.20
C GLU A 8 -4.27 6.00 -5.82
N ARG A 9 -3.15 5.28 -5.79
CA ARG A 9 -2.45 4.92 -4.55
C ARG A 9 -1.87 6.13 -3.85
N LEU A 10 -1.30 7.09 -4.58
CA LEU A 10 -0.83 8.35 -3.99
C LEU A 10 -1.99 9.11 -3.34
N LYS A 11 -3.13 9.25 -4.04
CA LYS A 11 -4.33 9.91 -3.50
C LYS A 11 -4.86 9.17 -2.27
N ALA A 12 -4.90 7.85 -2.29
CA ALA A 12 -5.34 7.03 -1.17
C ALA A 12 -4.43 7.21 0.05
N ALA A 13 -3.11 7.06 -0.12
CA ALA A 13 -2.14 7.23 0.95
C ALA A 13 -2.15 8.66 1.54
N CYS A 14 -2.35 9.69 0.71
CA CYS A 14 -2.54 11.07 1.19
C CYS A 14 -3.79 11.19 2.08
N ARG A 15 -4.93 10.61 1.67
CA ARG A 15 -6.16 10.63 2.49
C ARG A 15 -5.97 9.92 3.82
N ASP A 16 -5.35 8.74 3.80
CA ASP A 16 -5.06 7.98 5.02
C ASP A 16 -4.15 8.76 5.99
N ALA A 17 -3.21 9.56 5.44
CA ALA A 17 -2.33 10.43 6.20
C ALA A 17 -2.99 11.76 6.62
N GLY A 18 -4.28 11.98 6.31
CA GLY A 18 -5.00 13.21 6.62
C GLY A 18 -4.58 14.42 5.78
N LEU A 19 -3.89 14.21 4.65
CA LEU A 19 -3.45 15.28 3.77
C LEU A 19 -4.52 15.61 2.71
N PRO A 20 -4.88 16.90 2.54
CA PRO A 20 -5.76 17.33 1.46
C PRO A 20 -5.17 16.97 0.09
N VAL A 21 -5.95 16.31 -0.75
CA VAL A 21 -5.53 15.90 -2.11
C VAL A 21 -5.69 17.09 -3.07
N THR A 22 -4.88 18.12 -2.85
CA THR A 22 -4.83 19.31 -3.72
C THR A 22 -3.38 19.62 -4.11
N GLN A 23 -3.16 20.16 -5.31
CA GLN A 23 -1.80 20.44 -5.80
C GLN A 23 -1.01 21.34 -4.83
N PRO A 24 -1.57 22.45 -4.30
CA PRO A 24 -0.80 23.32 -3.41
C PRO A 24 -0.49 22.67 -2.06
N ALA A 25 -1.42 21.90 -1.49
CA ALA A 25 -1.20 21.23 -0.21
C ALA A 25 -0.11 20.15 -0.33
N LEU A 26 -0.19 19.32 -1.36
CA LEU A 26 0.78 18.25 -1.60
C LEU A 26 2.14 18.80 -2.04
N ALA A 27 2.18 19.89 -2.82
CA ALA A 27 3.42 20.58 -3.19
C ALA A 27 4.18 21.04 -1.94
N ARG A 28 3.50 21.72 -1.01
CA ARG A 28 4.07 22.10 0.28
C ARG A 28 4.45 20.89 1.13
N ALA A 29 3.61 19.85 1.15
CA ALA A 29 3.89 18.65 1.93
C ALA A 29 5.15 17.93 1.42
N PHE A 30 5.34 17.80 0.11
CA PHE A 30 6.45 17.02 -0.45
C PHE A 30 7.66 17.87 -0.84
N GLY A 31 7.60 19.19 -0.71
CA GLY A 31 8.68 20.08 -1.14
C GLY A 31 8.87 20.10 -2.66
N LEU A 32 7.77 19.98 -3.41
CA LEU A 32 7.76 19.88 -4.87
C LEU A 32 6.99 21.03 -5.50
N SER A 33 7.17 21.26 -6.80
CA SER A 33 6.35 22.22 -7.55
C SER A 33 4.91 21.70 -7.71
N THR A 34 3.94 22.61 -7.81
CA THR A 34 2.54 22.27 -8.11
C THR A 34 2.40 21.55 -9.45
N THR A 35 3.17 21.94 -10.46
CA THR A 35 3.21 21.25 -11.76
C THR A 35 3.68 19.81 -11.64
N THR A 36 4.72 19.55 -10.83
CA THR A 36 5.19 18.17 -10.55
C THR A 36 4.08 17.34 -9.91
N ILE A 37 3.39 17.90 -8.93
CA ILE A 37 2.25 17.22 -8.29
C ILE A 37 1.11 16.98 -9.28
N TRP A 38 0.81 17.94 -10.16
CA TRP A 38 -0.20 17.75 -11.20
C TRP A 38 0.13 16.53 -12.07
N HIS A 39 1.37 16.42 -12.55
CA HIS A 39 1.80 15.24 -13.32
C HIS A 39 1.61 13.93 -12.54
N TYR A 40 1.94 13.92 -11.23
CA TYR A 40 1.79 12.73 -10.40
C TYR A 40 0.32 12.36 -10.16
N LEU A 41 -0.55 13.34 -9.96
CA LEU A 41 -1.97 13.11 -9.70
C LEU A 41 -2.77 12.69 -10.95
N HIS A 42 -2.22 12.91 -12.15
CA HIS A 42 -2.83 12.54 -13.43
C HIS A 42 -2.12 11.37 -14.12
N GLY A 43 -1.00 10.89 -13.56
CA GLY A 43 -0.27 9.74 -14.10
C GLY A 43 0.62 10.08 -15.29
N GLU A 44 0.82 11.36 -15.60
CA GLU A 44 1.71 11.84 -16.67
C GLU A 44 3.17 11.50 -16.42
N LYS A 45 3.56 11.39 -15.15
CA LYS A 45 4.94 11.12 -14.74
C LYS A 45 5.01 10.34 -13.43
N LEU A 46 6.00 9.46 -13.32
CA LEU A 46 6.41 8.85 -12.06
C LEU A 46 7.51 9.67 -11.37
N PRO A 47 7.54 9.72 -10.04
CA PRO A 47 8.65 10.33 -9.30
C PRO A 47 9.98 9.60 -9.56
N SER A 48 11.09 10.30 -9.38
CA SER A 48 12.39 9.64 -9.23
C SER A 48 12.38 8.74 -7.99
N MET A 49 13.30 7.78 -7.92
CA MET A 49 13.39 6.87 -6.77
C MET A 49 13.52 7.64 -5.44
N ASP A 50 14.42 8.63 -5.37
CA ASP A 50 14.61 9.45 -4.17
C ASP A 50 13.33 10.20 -3.76
N THR A 51 12.62 10.77 -4.74
CA THR A 51 11.36 11.47 -4.51
C THR A 51 10.28 10.49 -4.04
N ALA A 52 10.22 9.29 -4.63
CA ALA A 52 9.28 8.25 -4.25
C ALA A 52 9.50 7.79 -2.81
N ILE A 53 10.76 7.58 -2.40
CA ILE A 53 11.15 7.22 -1.04
C ILE A 53 10.75 8.33 -0.06
N ALA A 54 11.03 9.59 -0.39
CA ALA A 54 10.67 10.73 0.47
C ALA A 54 9.15 10.86 0.66
N ILE A 55 8.37 10.73 -0.42
CA ILE A 55 6.90 10.73 -0.36
C ILE A 55 6.40 9.55 0.48
N ALA A 56 6.88 8.34 0.18
CA ALA A 56 6.47 7.12 0.88
C ALA A 56 6.77 7.18 2.39
N GLY A 57 7.95 7.66 2.76
CA GLY A 57 8.34 7.89 4.15
C GLY A 57 7.43 8.90 4.86
N LYS A 58 7.07 10.00 4.17
CA LYS A 58 6.16 11.01 4.73
C LYS A 58 4.73 10.49 4.92
N LEU A 59 4.28 9.60 4.04
CA LEU A 59 2.95 8.99 4.09
C LEU A 59 2.90 7.72 4.97
N GLY A 60 4.06 7.22 5.41
CA GLY A 60 4.15 5.99 6.20
C GLY A 60 3.73 4.74 5.41
N VAL A 61 4.03 4.69 4.12
CA VAL A 61 3.73 3.56 3.22
C VAL A 61 4.99 3.00 2.58
N CYS A 62 4.92 1.76 2.07
CA CYS A 62 5.99 1.12 1.33
C CYS A 62 6.15 1.77 -0.06
N VAL A 63 7.39 2.08 -0.46
CA VAL A 63 7.67 2.69 -1.78
C VAL A 63 7.33 1.76 -2.94
N GLU A 64 7.57 0.45 -2.78
CA GLU A 64 7.21 -0.56 -3.79
C GLU A 64 5.70 -0.59 -4.02
N TRP A 65 4.90 -0.64 -2.95
CA TRP A 65 3.45 -0.56 -3.04
C TRP A 65 3.00 0.74 -3.69
N LEU A 66 3.60 1.87 -3.31
CA LEU A 66 3.24 3.17 -3.89
C LEU A 66 3.45 3.16 -5.43
N LEU A 67 4.60 2.70 -5.91
CA LEU A 67 4.96 2.75 -7.32
C LEU A 67 4.33 1.63 -8.17
N THR A 68 4.20 0.43 -7.62
CA THR A 68 3.80 -0.76 -8.38
C THR A 68 2.43 -1.31 -8.00
N GLY A 69 2.00 -1.09 -6.75
CA GLY A 69 0.82 -1.71 -6.16
C GLY A 69 1.07 -3.12 -5.59
N ASN A 70 2.31 -3.61 -5.66
CA ASN A 70 2.69 -4.91 -5.11
C ASN A 70 3.05 -4.81 -3.62
N GLY A 71 2.85 -5.90 -2.91
CA GLY A 71 3.19 -6.01 -1.49
C GLY A 71 2.23 -5.23 -0.58
N PRO A 72 2.53 -5.19 0.73
CA PRO A 72 1.69 -4.49 1.69
C PRO A 72 1.84 -2.97 1.58
N GLN A 73 0.75 -2.25 1.84
CA GLN A 73 0.76 -0.78 1.88
C GLN A 73 1.67 -0.28 3.00
N ARG A 74 1.62 -0.88 4.18
CA ARG A 74 2.47 -0.54 5.33
C ARG A 74 3.15 -1.81 5.84
N SER A 75 4.36 -1.68 6.38
CA SER A 75 5.08 -2.81 6.97
C SER A 75 4.32 -3.46 8.14
N ARG A 76 3.41 -2.70 8.79
CA ARG A 76 2.56 -3.18 9.90
C ARG A 76 1.39 -4.04 9.43
N ASP A 77 1.08 -4.05 8.12
CA ASP A 77 -0.03 -4.84 7.56
C ASP A 77 0.33 -6.32 7.43
N THR A 78 1.60 -6.67 7.64
CA THR A 78 2.11 -8.03 7.55
C THR A 78 2.75 -8.45 8.87
N LEU A 79 2.48 -9.69 9.28
CA LEU A 79 3.17 -10.35 10.39
C LEU A 79 4.24 -11.28 9.81
N ASP A 80 5.51 -11.04 10.15
CA ASP A 80 6.59 -11.98 9.83
C ASP A 80 6.56 -13.14 10.82
N ILE A 81 6.18 -14.31 10.32
CA ILE A 81 6.10 -15.55 11.08
C ILE A 81 7.24 -16.53 10.76
N SER A 82 8.23 -16.11 9.95
CA SER A 82 9.32 -16.98 9.51
C SER A 82 10.11 -17.53 10.70
N GLN A 83 10.36 -16.67 11.69
CA GLN A 83 11.10 -16.98 12.91
C GLN A 83 10.25 -17.55 14.05
N LEU A 84 8.96 -17.82 13.83
CA LEU A 84 8.14 -18.45 14.87
C LEU A 84 8.60 -19.89 15.11
N PRO A 85 8.67 -20.34 16.39
CA PRO A 85 8.88 -21.74 16.72
C PRO A 85 7.79 -22.63 16.09
N ASP A 86 8.14 -23.88 15.76
CA ASP A 86 7.20 -24.82 15.14
C ASP A 86 5.92 -25.02 15.98
N ALA A 87 6.06 -25.01 17.31
CA ALA A 87 4.92 -25.06 18.23
C ALA A 87 3.94 -23.89 18.01
N ALA A 88 4.44 -22.66 17.88
CA ALA A 88 3.62 -21.47 17.64
C ALA A 88 2.98 -21.50 16.25
N LYS A 89 3.72 -21.95 15.23
CA LYS A 89 3.18 -22.15 13.86
C LYS A 89 2.05 -23.19 13.87
N SER A 90 2.20 -24.26 14.63
CA SER A 90 1.17 -25.30 14.77
C SER A 90 -0.09 -24.77 15.44
N SER A 91 0.03 -24.01 16.53
CA SER A 91 -1.13 -23.36 17.17
C SER A 91 -1.82 -22.37 16.24
N LEU A 92 -1.05 -21.56 15.50
CA LEU A 92 -1.59 -20.61 14.53
C LEU A 92 -2.36 -21.33 13.40
N LYS A 93 -1.84 -22.47 12.92
CA LYS A 93 -2.51 -23.30 11.92
C LYS A 93 -3.86 -23.80 12.41
N THR A 94 -3.92 -24.38 13.62
CA THR A 94 -5.17 -24.84 14.22
C THR A 94 -6.18 -23.70 14.39
N LEU A 95 -5.73 -22.52 14.80
CA LEU A 95 -6.57 -21.34 14.93
C LEU A 95 -7.16 -20.92 13.57
N LEU A 96 -6.34 -20.85 12.51
CA LEU A 96 -6.79 -20.47 11.16
C LEU A 96 -7.77 -21.50 10.56
N GLU A 97 -7.56 -22.79 10.82
CA GLU A 97 -8.48 -23.85 10.44
C GLU A 97 -9.85 -23.70 11.13
N SER A 98 -9.87 -23.23 12.38
CA SER A 98 -11.13 -22.97 13.10
C SER A 98 -11.96 -21.79 12.56
N PHE A 99 -11.30 -20.83 11.89
CA PHE A 99 -11.97 -19.69 11.24
C PHE A 99 -12.40 -19.98 9.79
N SER A 100 -11.91 -21.06 9.20
CA SER A 100 -12.34 -21.49 7.87
C SER A 100 -13.57 -22.38 8.03
N GLU A 101 -14.77 -21.82 7.90
CA GLU A 101 -15.98 -22.63 7.83
C GLU A 101 -15.89 -23.67 6.68
N PRO A 102 -16.53 -24.84 6.83
CA PRO A 102 -16.50 -25.87 5.81
C PRO A 102 -17.06 -25.32 4.50
N LYS A 103 -16.28 -25.44 3.42
CA LYS A 103 -16.79 -25.31 2.04
C LYS A 103 -18.06 -26.14 1.95
N ASN A 104 -19.20 -25.46 1.74
CA ASN A 104 -20.49 -26.06 1.47
C ASN A 104 -20.37 -26.95 0.22
N THR A 105 -20.07 -28.22 0.40
CA THR A 105 -20.28 -29.25 -0.61
C THR A 105 -21.76 -29.62 -0.60
N GLU A 106 -22.33 -29.64 -1.81
CA GLU A 106 -23.64 -30.18 -2.22
C GLU A 106 -24.81 -29.19 -2.36
N LYS A 107 -25.18 -28.88 -3.62
CA LYS A 107 -26.26 -29.61 -4.32
C LYS A 107 -26.55 -29.06 -5.73
N ALA A 108 -26.55 -29.98 -6.70
CA ALA A 108 -27.44 -30.12 -7.88
C ALA A 108 -26.74 -31.16 -8.79
N ALA A 109 -27.08 -32.46 -8.77
CA ALA A 109 -28.38 -33.08 -9.02
C ALA A 109 -29.06 -32.51 -10.27
#